data_AF-A0A950FMR3-F1
#
_entry.id   AF-A0A950FMR3-F1
#
_cell.length_a   1.000
_cell.length_b   1.000
_cell.length_c   1.000
_cell.angle_alpha   90.00
_cell.angle_beta   90.00
_cell.angle_gamma   90.00
#
_symmetry.space_group_name_H-M   'P 1'
#
loop_
_entity.id
_entity.type
_entity.pdbx_description
1 polymer ?
#
loop_
_entity_poly.entity_id
_entity_poly.type
_entity_poly.pdbx_seq_one_letter_code
_entity_poly.pdbx_strand_id
1 'polypeptide(L)'
;MATFSRHERAAKHYRCYAVWHCRRSILSSSVLAHEQKPMASTGKSVTIQIAPDDLETLKAGQYNLCFAKKVNDTYNVVWESASEYLPTNMFSWTPAYQLFGTNTFQSDVTVVVSTNAVNIGLGQQSTLDAAGVLGPPSTGGPSTGITMNNQFGAIHPGVSQLSTGVNGVQSTTPIYVAEDEVVIGVDTLTPKEFVMVWFQQNVEASTMFSEAVSNSVEIDLTTTPSATRLYQDGVWSTPPPTMKTSAFASVQDILKIVLVVTGAIIAQDLASKIASKLTGVYKDIRVSVTPGQNSNTFKVTYIESPNLANLEHSFVRTLTRDPVLSDTLMDFTVQSLAQLAVGYYSLTADAPKS
;
A
#
# COMPACT_ATOMS: atom_id res chain seq x y z
N MET A 1 -46.89 -54.28 -19.57
CA MET A 1 -47.05 -53.42 -18.39
C MET A 1 -45.81 -53.63 -17.52
N ALA A 2 -45.14 -52.55 -17.13
CA ALA A 2 -43.81 -52.52 -16.53
C ALA A 2 -43.72 -53.27 -15.19
N THR A 3 -42.53 -53.77 -14.84
CA THR A 3 -41.82 -53.28 -13.64
C THR A 3 -40.34 -53.67 -13.65
N PHE A 4 -39.48 -52.65 -13.54
CA PHE A 4 -38.05 -52.75 -13.24
C PHE A 4 -37.87 -52.77 -11.72
N SER A 5 -37.05 -53.69 -11.21
CA SER A 5 -36.52 -53.65 -9.83
C SER A 5 -35.07 -53.21 -9.87
N ARG A 6 -34.77 -52.11 -9.18
CA ARG A 6 -33.46 -51.46 -9.10
C ARG A 6 -32.75 -52.02 -7.86
N HIS A 7 -31.68 -52.78 -8.05
CA HIS A 7 -30.74 -53.12 -6.98
C HIS A 7 -29.99 -51.86 -6.54
N GLU A 8 -30.18 -51.46 -5.29
CA GLU A 8 -29.29 -50.56 -4.57
C GLU A 8 -27.89 -51.17 -4.50
N ARG A 9 -26.93 -50.58 -5.22
CA ARG A 9 -25.51 -50.77 -4.93
C ARG A 9 -25.07 -49.61 -4.04
N ALA A 10 -24.65 -49.97 -2.83
CA ALA A 10 -23.96 -49.09 -1.90
C ALA A 10 -22.79 -48.39 -2.60
N ALA A 11 -22.90 -47.07 -2.78
CA ALA A 11 -21.83 -46.24 -3.27
C ALA A 11 -20.74 -46.17 -2.18
N LYS A 12 -19.62 -46.87 -2.42
CA LYS A 12 -18.37 -46.64 -1.69
C LYS A 12 -18.01 -45.16 -1.80
N HIS A 13 -18.16 -44.43 -0.71
CA HIS A 13 -17.74 -43.04 -0.59
C HIS A 13 -16.21 -43.02 -0.52
N TYR A 14 -15.56 -42.78 -1.65
CA TYR A 14 -14.14 -42.44 -1.68
C TYR A 14 -14.03 -40.93 -1.46
N ARG A 15 -13.44 -40.53 -0.33
CA ARG A 15 -13.22 -39.14 0.05
C ARG A 15 -11.75 -38.80 -0.15
N CYS A 16 -11.46 -37.83 -1.02
CA CYS A 16 -10.14 -37.20 -1.06
C CYS A 16 -10.08 -36.15 0.06
N TYR A 17 -9.04 -36.20 0.89
CA TYR A 17 -8.84 -35.26 2.00
C TYR A 17 -7.59 -34.43 1.72
N ALA A 18 -7.72 -33.10 1.77
CA ALA A 18 -6.62 -32.19 2.07
C ALA A 18 -6.90 -31.54 3.43
N VAL A 19 -5.89 -31.45 4.30
CA VAL A 19 -6.02 -30.89 5.65
C VAL A 19 -5.03 -29.74 5.81
N TRP A 20 -5.45 -28.63 6.45
CA TRP A 20 -4.59 -27.46 6.59
C TRP A 20 -4.64 -26.94 8.04
N HIS A 21 -3.51 -26.40 8.52
CA HIS A 21 -3.37 -25.81 9.86
C HIS A 21 -2.64 -24.47 9.76
N CYS A 22 -3.21 -23.41 10.35
CA CYS A 22 -2.60 -22.08 10.46
C CYS A 22 -2.48 -21.68 11.94
N ARG A 23 -1.46 -20.93 12.35
CA ARG A 23 -1.27 -20.49 13.75
C ARG A 23 -0.78 -19.04 13.73
N ARG A 24 -1.26 -18.15 14.61
CA ARG A 24 -0.98 -16.70 14.59
C ARG A 24 -0.13 -16.27 15.81
N SER A 25 0.91 -15.41 15.66
CA SER A 25 1.47 -14.55 16.74
C SER A 25 2.59 -13.54 16.31
N ILE A 26 2.66 -12.44 17.07
CA ILE A 26 3.32 -11.14 16.89
C ILE A 26 4.85 -11.10 17.22
N LEU A 27 5.60 -10.32 16.40
CA LEU A 27 6.91 -9.61 16.52
C LEU A 27 8.31 -10.30 16.66
N SER A 28 9.25 -9.73 15.87
CA SER A 28 10.68 -9.38 16.12
C SER A 28 11.85 -10.21 15.54
N SER A 29 12.51 -9.58 14.55
CA SER A 29 13.95 -9.45 14.18
C SER A 29 14.95 -10.61 13.92
N SER A 30 15.56 -10.50 12.71
CA SER A 30 16.99 -10.73 12.32
C SER A 30 17.46 -12.21 12.14
N VAL A 31 18.21 -12.67 11.12
CA VAL A 31 19.47 -12.21 10.46
C VAL A 31 19.75 -13.02 9.14
N LEU A 32 20.14 -12.32 8.05
CA LEU A 32 21.06 -12.62 6.88
C LEU A 32 20.87 -13.91 6.01
N ALA A 33 21.11 -13.95 4.68
CA ALA A 33 21.90 -13.10 3.78
C ALA A 33 21.46 -13.19 2.29
N HIS A 34 21.62 -12.06 1.58
CA HIS A 34 22.09 -11.87 0.20
C HIS A 34 21.38 -12.57 -0.97
N GLU A 35 20.37 -11.88 -1.50
CA GLU A 35 20.26 -11.58 -2.94
C GLU A 35 19.65 -10.17 -3.07
N GLN A 36 20.45 -9.19 -3.51
CA GLN A 36 19.95 -7.84 -3.79
C GLN A 36 19.09 -7.87 -5.06
N LYS A 37 17.81 -8.15 -4.86
CA LYS A 37 16.77 -7.74 -5.80
C LYS A 37 16.69 -6.20 -5.75
N PRO A 38 16.75 -5.47 -6.88
CA PRO A 38 16.47 -4.04 -6.86
C PRO A 38 15.07 -3.86 -6.27
N MET A 39 14.95 -3.07 -5.19
CA MET A 39 13.65 -2.75 -4.63
C MET A 39 12.81 -2.13 -5.74
N ALA A 40 11.72 -2.81 -6.11
CA ALA A 40 10.71 -2.21 -6.96
C ALA A 40 10.26 -0.91 -6.30
N SER A 41 10.28 0.18 -7.06
CA SER A 41 9.82 1.51 -6.67
C SER A 41 8.33 1.47 -6.30
N THR A 42 8.02 1.11 -5.06
CA THR A 42 6.64 1.12 -4.59
C THR A 42 6.23 2.56 -4.33
N GLY A 43 5.33 3.06 -5.18
CA GLY A 43 4.69 4.35 -4.97
C GLY A 43 4.02 4.40 -3.59
N LYS A 44 3.92 5.62 -3.05
CA LYS A 44 3.30 5.90 -1.77
C LYS A 44 2.04 6.73 -1.96
N SER A 45 1.11 6.65 -1.03
CA SER A 45 -0.08 7.50 -1.04
C SER A 45 -0.62 7.87 0.33
N VAL A 46 -1.29 9.01 0.39
CA VAL A 46 -2.08 9.43 1.54
C VAL A 46 -3.50 9.76 1.10
N THR A 47 -4.46 9.30 1.88
CA THR A 47 -5.87 9.64 1.72
C THR A 47 -6.29 10.58 2.84
N ILE A 48 -6.77 11.76 2.49
CA ILE A 48 -7.28 12.76 3.42
C ILE A 48 -8.80 12.77 3.35
N GLN A 49 -9.43 12.42 4.46
CA GLN A 49 -10.88 12.52 4.66
C GLN A 49 -11.17 13.76 5.49
N ILE A 50 -12.25 14.47 5.14
CA ILE A 50 -12.66 15.71 5.81
C ILE A 50 -14.14 15.55 6.17
N ALA A 51 -14.48 15.78 7.44
CA ALA A 51 -15.87 15.76 7.87
C ALA A 51 -16.67 16.88 7.17
N PRO A 52 -17.97 16.69 6.89
CA PRO A 52 -18.77 17.66 6.14
C PRO A 52 -18.75 19.09 6.74
N ASP A 53 -18.91 19.21 8.06
CA ASP A 53 -18.97 20.51 8.74
C ASP A 53 -17.62 21.25 8.67
N ASP A 54 -16.50 20.51 8.83
CA ASP A 54 -15.16 21.08 8.64
C ASP A 54 -14.91 21.45 7.18
N LEU A 55 -15.37 20.64 6.23
CA LEU A 55 -15.21 20.92 4.81
C LEU A 55 -15.89 22.25 4.42
N GLU A 56 -17.12 22.47 4.87
CA GLU A 56 -17.83 23.74 4.65
C GLU A 56 -17.08 24.92 5.26
N THR A 57 -16.61 24.77 6.51
CA THR A 57 -15.85 25.79 7.22
C THR A 57 -14.54 26.13 6.52
N LEU A 58 -13.77 25.13 6.12
CA LEU A 58 -12.48 25.29 5.43
C LEU A 58 -12.65 25.94 4.05
N LYS A 59 -13.70 25.56 3.31
CA LYS A 59 -14.02 26.16 2.00
C LYS A 59 -14.47 27.61 2.13
N ALA A 60 -15.35 27.91 3.07
CA ALA A 60 -15.77 29.29 3.36
C ALA A 60 -14.58 30.16 3.79
N GLY A 61 -13.64 29.57 4.52
CA GLY A 61 -12.39 30.21 4.91
C GLY A 61 -11.32 30.22 3.82
N GLN A 62 -11.54 29.72 2.61
CA GLN A 62 -10.53 29.69 1.53
C GLN A 62 -9.21 29.02 1.95
N TYR A 63 -9.30 27.99 2.80
CA TYR A 63 -8.14 27.17 3.16
C TYR A 63 -7.79 26.24 2.00
N ASN A 64 -6.50 26.08 1.73
CA ASN A 64 -5.95 25.06 0.86
C ASN A 64 -5.54 23.83 1.69
N LEU A 65 -5.67 22.64 1.10
CA LEU A 65 -5.10 21.40 1.64
C LEU A 65 -3.64 21.29 1.21
N CYS A 66 -2.73 21.32 2.17
CA CYS A 66 -1.30 21.42 1.94
C CYS A 66 -0.56 20.13 2.35
N PHE A 67 0.49 19.82 1.59
CA PHE A 67 1.38 18.69 1.86
C PHE A 67 2.84 19.16 1.85
N ALA A 68 3.67 18.61 2.72
CA ALA A 68 5.13 18.78 2.68
C ALA A 68 5.83 17.43 2.93
N LYS A 69 7.00 17.26 2.34
CA LYS A 69 7.81 16.04 2.45
C LYS A 69 9.03 16.32 3.31
N LYS A 70 9.40 15.36 4.15
CA LYS A 70 10.57 15.50 5.02
C LYS A 70 11.85 15.18 4.26
N VAL A 71 12.84 16.06 4.34
CA VAL A 71 14.19 15.85 3.83
C VAL A 71 15.17 16.33 4.90
N ASN A 72 16.19 15.52 5.23
CA ASN A 72 17.16 15.84 6.30
C ASN A 72 16.51 16.22 7.65
N ASP A 73 15.41 15.55 8.00
CA ASP A 73 14.59 15.82 9.20
C ASP A 73 13.81 17.14 9.22
N THR A 74 13.83 17.88 8.11
CA THR A 74 13.17 19.19 7.98
C THR A 74 12.02 19.13 6.98
N TYR A 75 11.01 19.98 7.21
CA TYR A 75 9.99 20.36 6.24
C TYR A 75 10.14 21.84 6.00
N ASN A 76 10.37 22.25 4.76
CA ASN A 76 10.56 23.67 4.47
C ASN A 76 10.06 24.10 3.09
N VAL A 77 9.34 23.23 2.39
CA VAL A 77 8.68 23.55 1.12
C VAL A 77 7.29 22.92 1.09
N VAL A 78 6.28 23.71 0.72
CA VAL A 78 4.94 23.22 0.42
C VAL A 78 5.00 22.45 -0.88
N TRP A 79 4.87 21.13 -0.81
CA TRP A 79 4.98 20.24 -1.96
C TRP A 79 3.76 20.33 -2.88
N GLU A 80 2.57 20.34 -2.29
CA GLU A 80 1.28 20.46 -2.95
C GLU A 80 0.40 21.42 -2.15
N SER A 81 -0.36 22.26 -2.84
CA SER A 81 -1.38 23.13 -2.27
C SER A 81 -2.62 23.08 -3.14
N ALA A 82 -3.69 22.49 -2.62
CA ALA A 82 -4.92 22.28 -3.36
C ALA A 82 -6.05 23.14 -2.80
N SER A 83 -6.67 23.97 -3.65
CA SER A 83 -7.90 24.70 -3.31
C SER A 83 -9.16 23.89 -3.56
N GLU A 84 -9.15 23.02 -4.59
CA GLU A 84 -10.29 22.23 -5.07
C GLU A 84 -10.36 20.82 -4.46
N TYR A 85 -10.04 20.66 -3.18
CA TYR A 85 -10.21 19.37 -2.48
C TYR A 85 -11.68 19.04 -2.21
N LEU A 86 -11.98 17.74 -2.14
CA LEU A 86 -13.28 17.13 -1.91
C LEU A 86 -13.36 16.51 -0.49
N PRO A 87 -14.46 15.87 -0.07
CA PRO A 87 -14.52 15.16 1.22
C PRO A 87 -13.50 14.02 1.36
N THR A 88 -13.01 13.47 0.23
CA THR A 88 -11.96 12.45 0.21
C THR A 88 -10.98 12.77 -0.90
N ASN A 89 -9.71 12.92 -0.54
CA ASN A 89 -8.63 13.34 -1.43
C ASN A 89 -7.52 12.33 -1.37
N MET A 90 -6.95 11.98 -2.52
CA MET A 90 -5.82 11.07 -2.59
C MET A 90 -4.63 11.81 -3.20
N PHE A 91 -3.52 11.84 -2.47
CA PHE A 91 -2.24 12.35 -2.94
C PHE A 91 -1.25 11.19 -3.01
N SER A 92 -0.47 11.08 -4.08
CA SER A 92 0.46 9.95 -4.26
C SER A 92 1.75 10.36 -4.95
N TRP A 93 2.81 9.59 -4.75
CA TRP A 93 4.13 9.88 -5.33
C TRP A 93 4.94 8.61 -5.59
N THR A 94 5.98 8.78 -6.39
CA THR A 94 6.97 7.74 -6.69
C THR A 94 8.36 8.25 -6.32
N PRO A 95 9.35 7.38 -6.07
CA PRO A 95 10.73 7.80 -5.78
C PRO A 95 11.47 8.27 -7.05
N ALA A 96 10.86 9.16 -7.82
CA ALA A 96 11.44 9.83 -8.98
C ALA A 96 11.78 11.28 -8.60
N TYR A 97 13.08 11.57 -8.49
CA TYR A 97 13.58 12.84 -7.98
C TYR A 97 14.31 13.65 -9.06
N GLN A 98 14.37 14.96 -8.85
CA GLN A 98 15.26 15.86 -9.57
C GLN A 98 16.09 16.68 -8.59
N LEU A 99 17.40 16.79 -8.85
CA LEU A 99 18.28 17.70 -8.14
C LEU A 99 18.31 19.04 -8.87
N PHE A 100 18.30 20.13 -8.10
CA PHE A 100 18.46 21.49 -8.60
C PHE A 100 19.21 22.36 -7.57
N GLY A 101 19.62 23.57 -7.98
CA GLY A 101 20.08 24.62 -7.08
C GLY A 101 19.22 25.88 -7.19
N THR A 102 19.08 26.62 -6.10
CA THR A 102 18.46 27.96 -6.07
C THR A 102 19.37 28.97 -5.37
N ASN A 103 19.30 30.23 -5.78
CA ASN A 103 20.11 31.31 -5.22
C ASN A 103 19.60 31.82 -3.86
N THR A 104 18.37 31.49 -3.47
CA THR A 104 17.74 32.06 -2.29
C THR A 104 16.90 31.03 -1.56
N PHE A 105 17.05 30.96 -0.24
CA PHE A 105 16.05 30.42 0.65
C PHE A 105 15.40 31.57 1.42
N GLN A 106 14.08 31.73 1.30
CA GLN A 106 13.34 32.75 2.03
C GLN A 106 11.92 32.27 2.32
N SER A 107 11.48 32.38 3.58
CA SER A 107 10.10 32.06 3.97
C SER A 107 9.09 32.86 3.15
N ASP A 108 7.98 32.21 2.83
CA ASP A 108 6.84 32.77 2.09
C ASP A 108 7.12 33.15 0.63
N VAL A 109 8.29 32.74 0.11
CA VAL A 109 8.67 32.88 -1.29
C VAL A 109 8.62 31.53 -1.98
N THR A 110 8.13 31.49 -3.22
CA THR A 110 8.14 30.27 -4.03
C THR A 110 9.55 29.96 -4.52
N VAL A 111 9.91 28.67 -4.51
CA VAL A 111 11.21 28.22 -5.01
C VAL A 111 11.38 28.61 -6.48
N VAL A 112 12.44 29.36 -6.77
CA VAL A 112 12.89 29.64 -8.14
C VAL A 112 14.14 28.81 -8.43
N VAL A 113 13.97 27.79 -9.27
CA VAL A 113 15.10 26.96 -9.72
C VAL A 113 16.07 27.83 -10.54
N SER A 114 17.32 27.93 -10.08
CA SER A 114 18.34 28.82 -10.67
C SER A 114 19.35 28.08 -11.55
N THR A 115 19.44 26.76 -11.42
CA THR A 115 20.26 25.87 -12.26
C THR A 115 19.38 25.16 -13.30
N ASN A 116 19.98 24.32 -14.14
CA ASN A 116 19.20 23.21 -14.73
C ASN A 116 18.80 22.21 -13.64
N ALA A 117 17.71 21.47 -13.85
CA ALA A 117 17.35 20.33 -13.02
C ALA A 117 17.83 19.02 -13.69
N VAL A 118 18.28 18.05 -12.90
CA VAL A 118 18.69 16.73 -13.40
C VAL A 118 17.94 15.62 -12.68
N ASN A 119 17.42 14.66 -13.44
CA ASN A 119 16.84 13.44 -12.86
C ASN A 119 17.92 12.72 -12.06
N ILE A 120 17.59 12.31 -10.84
CA ILE A 120 18.54 11.67 -9.93
C ILE A 120 17.80 10.66 -9.04
N GLY A 121 18.50 9.60 -8.65
CA GLY A 121 18.02 8.58 -7.73
C GLY A 121 18.75 8.61 -6.40
N LEU A 122 18.23 7.86 -5.42
CA LEU A 122 18.93 7.62 -4.17
C LEU A 122 20.25 6.84 -4.44
N GLY A 123 21.32 7.13 -3.70
CA GLY A 123 22.66 6.59 -3.94
C GLY A 123 23.45 7.29 -5.04
N GLN A 124 22.85 8.27 -5.71
CA GLN A 124 23.49 9.02 -6.79
C GLN A 124 23.97 10.39 -6.34
N GLN A 125 24.94 10.90 -7.09
CA GLN A 125 25.50 12.23 -6.94
C GLN A 125 25.52 12.95 -8.29
N SER A 126 25.49 14.28 -8.29
CA SER A 126 25.77 15.10 -9.46
C SER A 126 26.64 16.29 -9.07
N THR A 127 27.51 16.71 -9.98
CA THR A 127 28.38 17.87 -9.80
C THR A 127 27.72 19.11 -10.39
N LEU A 128 27.57 20.16 -9.58
CA LEU A 128 27.28 21.51 -10.05
C LEU A 128 28.63 22.15 -10.41
N ASP A 129 28.89 22.36 -11.69
CA ASP A 129 30.18 22.86 -12.15
C ASP A 129 30.38 24.35 -11.87
N ALA A 130 31.58 24.87 -12.15
CA ALA A 130 31.93 26.27 -11.96
C ALA A 130 31.08 27.26 -12.79
N ALA A 131 30.30 26.77 -13.77
CA ALA A 131 29.38 27.57 -14.58
C ALA A 131 27.93 27.50 -14.07
N GLY A 132 27.66 26.77 -12.99
CA GLY A 132 26.32 26.63 -12.42
C GLY A 132 25.45 25.60 -13.15
N VAL A 133 26.08 24.66 -13.86
CA VAL A 133 25.37 23.60 -14.59
C VAL A 133 25.53 22.27 -13.86
N LEU A 134 24.40 21.63 -13.54
CA LEU A 134 24.37 20.27 -13.00
C LEU A 134 24.68 19.26 -14.10
N GLY A 135 25.72 18.47 -13.89
CA GLY A 135 26.11 17.36 -14.76
C GLY A 135 25.19 16.14 -14.65
N PRO A 136 25.40 15.13 -15.50
CA PRO A 136 24.66 13.87 -15.41
C PRO A 136 24.92 13.18 -14.06
N PRO A 137 23.92 12.48 -13.48
CA PRO A 137 24.10 11.75 -12.23
C PRO A 137 25.08 10.59 -12.39
N SER A 138 25.87 10.33 -11.35
CA SER A 138 26.74 9.17 -11.22
C SER A 138 26.51 8.47 -9.89
N THR A 139 26.94 7.21 -9.76
CA THR A 139 26.90 6.50 -8.47
C THR A 139 28.05 6.96 -7.57
N GLY A 140 27.82 6.97 -6.25
CA GLY A 140 28.85 7.35 -5.28
C GLY A 140 28.33 8.02 -4.01
N GLY A 141 27.06 8.45 -4.01
CA GLY A 141 26.39 8.98 -2.84
C GLY A 141 25.91 7.89 -1.86
N PRO A 142 25.50 8.26 -0.64
CA PRO A 142 24.88 7.35 0.32
C PRO A 142 23.59 6.73 -0.24
N SER A 143 23.33 5.46 0.03
CA SER A 143 22.22 4.69 -0.57
C SER A 143 20.81 5.26 -0.32
N THR A 144 20.66 6.09 0.70
CA THR A 144 19.39 6.77 1.05
C THR A 144 19.38 8.25 0.66
N GLY A 145 20.47 8.78 0.11
CA GLY A 145 20.67 10.19 -0.16
C GLY A 145 20.80 10.52 -1.64
N ILE A 146 20.62 11.79 -1.95
CA ILE A 146 20.89 12.44 -3.23
C ILE A 146 21.98 13.47 -2.95
N THR A 147 23.10 13.39 -3.66
CA THR A 147 24.28 14.20 -3.33
C THR A 147 24.55 15.26 -4.39
N MET A 148 24.72 16.52 -3.98
CA MET A 148 25.28 17.58 -4.82
C MET A 148 26.76 17.76 -4.47
N ASN A 149 27.63 17.70 -5.47
CA ASN A 149 29.01 18.16 -5.38
C ASN A 149 29.12 19.55 -6.00
N ASN A 150 29.12 20.59 -5.17
CA ASN A 150 29.10 21.96 -5.60
C ASN A 150 30.52 22.52 -5.84
N GLN A 151 30.75 22.99 -7.07
CA GLN A 151 31.96 23.68 -7.53
C GLN A 151 31.68 25.10 -8.07
N PHE A 152 30.43 25.56 -7.99
CA PHE A 152 29.99 26.86 -8.51
C PHE A 152 30.36 28.01 -7.57
N GLY A 153 29.96 27.88 -6.31
CA GLY A 153 29.88 28.98 -5.36
C GLY A 153 28.61 28.85 -4.50
N ALA A 154 28.31 29.87 -3.70
CA ALA A 154 27.12 29.91 -2.85
C ALA A 154 25.84 29.55 -3.62
N ILE A 155 25.18 28.47 -3.18
CA ILE A 155 23.90 28.00 -3.73
C ILE A 155 23.17 27.20 -2.65
N HIS A 156 21.85 27.16 -2.72
CA HIS A 156 21.02 26.26 -1.90
C HIS A 156 20.65 25.02 -2.71
N PRO A 157 21.21 23.83 -2.41
CA PRO A 157 20.77 22.58 -3.02
C PRO A 157 19.29 22.31 -2.73
N GLY A 158 18.56 21.84 -3.73
CA GLY A 158 17.16 21.49 -3.58
C GLY A 158 16.80 20.22 -4.33
N VAL A 159 15.71 19.58 -3.91
CA VAL A 159 15.20 18.37 -4.55
C VAL A 159 13.71 18.54 -4.85
N SER A 160 13.33 18.12 -6.05
CA SER A 160 11.95 18.00 -6.49
C SER A 160 11.56 16.54 -6.59
N GLN A 161 10.27 16.25 -6.48
CA GLN A 161 9.74 14.89 -6.61
C GLN A 161 8.47 14.86 -7.45
N LEU A 162 8.34 13.81 -8.26
CA LEU A 162 7.13 13.54 -9.03
C LEU A 162 6.00 13.04 -8.12
N SER A 163 4.88 13.75 -8.15
CA SER A 163 3.64 13.40 -7.45
C SER A 163 2.44 13.43 -8.39
N THR A 164 1.34 12.82 -7.93
CA THR A 164 -0.01 12.98 -8.47
C THR A 164 -0.83 13.71 -7.41
N GLY A 165 -1.22 14.95 -7.73
CA GLY A 165 -2.02 15.84 -6.89
C GLY A 165 -3.41 15.27 -6.59
N VAL A 166 -4.13 15.92 -5.67
CA VAL A 166 -5.50 15.50 -5.28
C VAL A 166 -6.51 15.63 -6.41
N ASN A 167 -6.19 16.43 -7.43
CA ASN A 167 -6.92 16.59 -8.68
C ASN A 167 -6.58 15.49 -9.72
N GLY A 168 -5.68 14.56 -9.41
CA GLY A 168 -5.23 13.50 -10.33
C GLY A 168 -4.17 13.94 -11.34
N VAL A 169 -3.67 15.18 -11.27
CA VAL A 169 -2.66 15.71 -12.19
C VAL A 169 -1.26 15.36 -11.69
N GLN A 170 -0.40 14.92 -12.61
CA GLN A 170 1.01 14.69 -12.30
C GLN A 170 1.85 15.95 -12.45
N SER A 171 2.71 16.20 -11.48
CA SER A 171 3.63 17.34 -11.46
C SER A 171 4.92 16.96 -10.74
N THR A 172 6.03 17.58 -11.15
CA THR A 172 7.30 17.52 -10.42
C THR A 172 7.52 18.88 -9.77
N THR A 173 7.38 18.93 -8.45
CA THR A 173 7.51 20.17 -7.67
C THR A 173 8.58 20.02 -6.60
N PRO A 174 9.23 21.12 -6.20
CA PRO A 174 10.17 21.15 -5.09
C PRO A 174 9.56 20.56 -3.81
N ILE A 175 10.34 19.73 -3.13
CA ILE A 175 9.99 19.17 -1.82
C ILE A 175 10.89 19.67 -0.70
N TYR A 176 12.04 20.24 -1.05
CA TYR A 176 13.04 20.74 -0.11
C TYR A 176 14.02 21.68 -0.79
N VAL A 177 14.51 22.64 -0.02
CA VAL A 177 15.66 23.49 -0.33
C VAL A 177 16.52 23.58 0.92
N ALA A 178 17.85 23.47 0.82
CA ALA A 178 18.73 23.68 1.96
C ALA A 178 18.62 25.12 2.46
N GLU A 179 18.41 25.32 3.76
CA GLU A 179 18.24 26.66 4.34
C GLU A 179 19.55 27.46 4.28
N ASP A 180 20.67 26.78 4.54
CA ASP A 180 22.00 27.34 4.41
C ASP A 180 22.56 27.12 3.00
N GLU A 181 23.29 28.12 2.50
CA GLU A 181 24.03 27.99 1.25
C GLU A 181 25.25 27.08 1.41
N VAL A 182 25.53 26.29 0.39
CA VAL A 182 26.76 25.53 0.25
C VAL A 182 27.66 26.34 -0.68
N VAL A 183 28.82 26.79 -0.23
CA VAL A 183 29.72 27.60 -1.07
C VAL A 183 30.53 26.72 -2.03
N ILE A 184 31.37 25.84 -1.52
CA ILE A 184 32.04 24.80 -2.29
C ILE A 184 32.08 23.57 -1.38
N GLY A 185 31.69 22.42 -1.91
CA GLY A 185 31.69 21.19 -1.13
C GLY A 185 30.59 20.23 -1.52
N VAL A 186 30.36 19.26 -0.64
CA VAL A 186 29.38 18.20 -0.86
C VAL A 186 28.24 18.38 0.11
N ASP A 187 27.01 18.33 -0.40
CA ASP A 187 25.80 18.27 0.41
C ASP A 187 24.98 17.03 0.04
N THR A 188 24.35 16.43 1.05
CA THR A 188 23.54 15.21 0.89
C THR A 188 22.13 15.46 1.40
N LEU A 189 21.19 15.34 0.48
CA LEU A 189 19.76 15.46 0.72
C LEU A 189 19.17 14.07 0.92
N THR A 190 18.54 13.81 2.05
CA THR A 190 17.99 12.50 2.41
C THR A 190 16.46 12.58 2.50
N PRO A 191 15.72 12.34 1.40
CA PRO A 191 14.26 12.24 1.45
C PRO A 191 13.82 11.11 2.39
N LYS A 192 12.85 11.40 3.26
CA LYS A 192 12.28 10.42 4.19
C LYS A 192 10.81 10.15 3.86
N GLU A 193 10.34 8.94 4.18
CA GLU A 193 8.93 8.57 3.98
C GLU A 193 7.99 9.12 5.05
N PHE A 194 8.12 10.42 5.35
CA PHE A 194 7.22 11.17 6.21
C PHE A 194 6.61 12.33 5.43
N VAL A 195 5.30 12.53 5.57
CA VAL A 195 4.57 13.64 4.97
C VAL A 195 3.83 14.40 6.04
N MET A 196 3.94 15.72 6.00
CA MET A 196 3.14 16.62 6.83
C MET A 196 1.93 17.10 6.04
N VAL A 197 0.76 17.12 6.67
CA VAL A 197 -0.50 17.57 6.08
C VAL A 197 -1.16 18.60 7.00
N TRP A 198 -1.65 19.69 6.42
CA TRP A 198 -2.35 20.76 7.15
C TRP A 198 -3.27 21.56 6.22
N PHE A 199 -4.02 22.49 6.80
CA PHE A 199 -4.82 23.46 6.06
C PHE A 199 -4.25 24.87 6.25
N GLN A 200 -4.10 25.63 5.17
CA GLN A 200 -3.60 27.01 5.23
C GLN A 200 -4.19 27.89 4.14
N GLN A 201 -4.44 29.16 4.47
CA GLN A 201 -4.90 30.17 3.52
C GLN A 201 -3.74 30.79 2.75
N ASN A 202 -3.99 31.24 1.52
CA ASN A 202 -3.06 32.06 0.73
C ASN A 202 -1.66 31.46 0.53
N VAL A 203 -1.56 30.13 0.45
CA VAL A 203 -0.29 29.44 0.21
C VAL A 203 -0.34 28.64 -1.09
N GLU A 204 0.73 28.71 -1.86
CA GLU A 204 0.86 28.01 -3.14
C GLU A 204 1.89 26.88 -3.04
N ALA A 205 1.85 25.92 -3.97
CA ALA A 205 2.88 24.91 -4.07
C ALA A 205 4.24 25.56 -4.34
N SER A 206 5.32 24.91 -3.90
CA SER A 206 6.69 25.41 -3.91
C SER A 206 6.97 26.59 -2.97
N THR A 207 6.03 27.03 -2.13
CA THR A 207 6.31 28.07 -1.12
C THR A 207 7.27 27.54 -0.06
N MET A 208 8.36 28.25 0.19
CA MET A 208 9.31 27.93 1.26
C MET A 208 8.77 28.40 2.62
N PHE A 209 9.08 27.68 3.69
CA PHE A 209 8.74 28.08 5.05
C PHE A 209 9.79 27.58 6.03
N SER A 210 9.97 28.29 7.15
CA SER A 210 10.92 27.92 8.21
C SER A 210 10.26 27.78 9.58
N GLU A 211 9.01 28.24 9.71
CA GLU A 211 8.25 28.18 10.95
C GLU A 211 7.37 26.92 11.01
N ALA A 212 7.05 26.50 12.24
CA ALA A 212 6.12 25.40 12.44
C ALA A 212 4.72 25.80 11.95
N VAL A 213 4.16 24.99 11.05
CA VAL A 213 2.77 25.15 10.62
C VAL A 213 1.81 24.72 11.74
N SER A 214 0.73 25.47 11.93
CA SER A 214 -0.27 25.20 12.96
C SER A 214 -1.18 24.03 12.56
N ASN A 215 -1.65 23.28 13.56
CA ASN A 215 -2.60 22.17 13.40
C ASN A 215 -2.29 21.20 12.24
N SER A 216 -1.03 20.74 12.18
CA SER A 216 -0.58 19.77 11.20
C SER A 216 -0.62 18.34 11.73
N VAL A 217 -0.60 17.37 10.83
CA VAL A 217 -0.37 15.95 11.15
C VAL A 217 0.82 15.43 10.37
N GLU A 218 1.74 14.77 11.09
CA GLU A 218 2.82 14.01 10.47
C GLU A 218 2.33 12.56 10.20
N ILE A 219 2.60 12.08 9.00
CA ILE A 219 2.23 10.74 8.53
C ILE A 219 3.50 9.98 8.19
N ASP A 220 3.81 8.96 8.98
CA ASP A 220 4.91 8.02 8.74
C ASP A 220 4.46 6.89 7.78
N LEU A 221 5.15 6.79 6.65
CA LEU A 221 4.97 5.80 5.58
C LEU A 221 6.24 4.97 5.37
N THR A 222 7.17 4.95 6.33
CA THR A 222 8.41 4.16 6.26
C THR A 222 8.13 2.68 6.08
N THR A 223 7.12 2.15 6.80
CA THR A 223 6.78 0.73 6.82
C THR A 223 5.53 0.38 6.02
N THR A 224 4.74 1.37 5.60
CA THR A 224 3.47 1.17 4.88
C THR A 224 3.48 1.91 3.54
N PRO A 225 2.83 1.36 2.49
CA PRO A 225 2.73 2.05 1.20
C PRO A 225 1.69 3.17 1.23
N SER A 226 0.73 3.13 2.15
CA SER A 226 -0.32 4.12 2.24
C SER A 226 -0.83 4.34 3.65
N ALA A 227 -1.47 5.49 3.86
CA ALA A 227 -2.14 5.85 5.10
C ALA A 227 -3.39 6.70 4.83
N THR A 228 -4.34 6.66 5.76
CA THR A 228 -5.51 7.56 5.76
C THR A 228 -5.48 8.44 7.00
N ARG A 229 -5.88 9.70 6.85
CA ARG A 229 -6.17 10.62 7.95
C ARG A 229 -7.56 11.22 7.79
N LEU A 230 -8.22 11.46 8.91
CA LEU A 230 -9.51 12.13 9.00
C LEU A 230 -9.30 13.45 9.74
N TYR A 231 -9.76 14.54 9.14
CA TYR A 231 -9.90 15.83 9.80
C TYR A 231 -11.36 16.01 10.20
N GLN A 232 -11.60 16.06 11.51
CA GLN A 232 -12.93 16.21 12.09
C GLN A 232 -12.86 17.06 13.37
N ASP A 233 -13.81 17.98 13.51
CA ASP A 233 -13.93 18.90 14.65
C ASP A 233 -12.62 19.69 14.88
N GLY A 234 -11.97 20.08 13.79
CA GLY A 234 -10.67 20.76 13.82
C GLY A 234 -9.47 19.88 14.21
N VAL A 235 -9.63 18.56 14.32
CA VAL A 235 -8.58 17.64 14.83
C VAL A 235 -8.26 16.53 13.82
N TRP A 236 -6.97 16.20 13.71
CA TRP A 236 -6.49 15.07 12.92
C TRP A 236 -6.59 13.75 13.69
N SER A 237 -7.12 12.72 13.03
CA SER A 237 -7.15 11.36 13.55
C SER A 237 -6.83 10.33 12.47
N THR A 238 -6.52 9.11 12.88
CA THR A 238 -6.52 7.97 11.95
C THR A 238 -7.92 7.37 12.01
N PRO A 239 -8.69 7.39 10.91
CA PRO A 239 -10.00 6.78 10.92
C PRO A 239 -9.84 5.28 11.23
N PRO A 240 -10.77 4.68 11.98
CA PRO A 240 -10.77 3.24 12.12
C PRO A 240 -10.74 2.62 10.72
N PRO A 241 -10.01 1.50 10.50
CA PRO A 241 -9.93 0.88 9.19
C PRO A 241 -11.36 0.70 8.70
N THR A 242 -11.69 1.39 7.61
CA THR A 242 -13.01 1.34 7.01
C THR A 242 -13.25 -0.11 6.61
N MET A 243 -13.94 -0.86 7.45
CA MET A 243 -14.67 -2.01 6.98
C MET A 243 -15.58 -1.45 5.90
N LYS A 244 -15.42 -1.94 4.67
CA LYS A 244 -16.35 -1.62 3.58
C LYS A 244 -17.71 -2.21 3.95
N THR A 245 -18.44 -1.55 4.85
CA THR A 245 -19.85 -1.81 5.11
C THR A 245 -20.65 -1.02 4.10
N SER A 246 -21.15 -1.72 3.09
CA SER A 246 -22.42 -1.37 2.48
C SER A 246 -23.44 -1.21 3.61
N ALA A 247 -23.77 0.05 3.92
CA ALA A 247 -24.92 0.57 4.65
C ALA A 247 -25.63 -0.37 5.63
N PHE A 248 -25.50 -0.16 6.96
CA PHE A 248 -26.60 -0.34 7.94
C PHE A 248 -26.39 0.56 9.17
N ALA A 249 -27.49 0.98 9.77
CA ALA A 249 -27.66 2.18 10.59
C ALA A 249 -27.37 2.01 12.12
N SER A 250 -26.87 3.10 12.71
CA SER A 250 -26.93 3.51 14.14
C SER A 250 -26.13 2.74 15.22
N VAL A 251 -25.53 3.54 16.12
CA VAL A 251 -24.49 3.19 17.11
C VAL A 251 -24.96 2.31 18.29
N GLN A 252 -26.27 2.15 18.50
CA GLN A 252 -26.80 1.33 19.61
C GLN A 252 -26.81 -0.18 19.32
N ASP A 253 -26.76 -0.60 18.05
CA ASP A 253 -26.64 -2.01 17.67
C ASP A 253 -25.18 -2.52 17.67
N ILE A 254 -24.21 -1.61 17.51
CA ILE A 254 -22.78 -1.92 17.44
C ILE A 254 -22.21 -2.37 18.79
N LEU A 255 -22.71 -1.80 19.90
CA LEU A 255 -22.28 -2.18 21.25
C LEU A 255 -22.71 -3.58 21.68
N LYS A 256 -23.60 -4.26 20.92
CA LYS A 256 -24.05 -5.63 21.21
C LYS A 256 -23.33 -6.72 20.40
N ILE A 257 -22.54 -6.39 19.37
CA ILE A 257 -22.02 -7.39 18.39
C ILE A 257 -20.53 -7.75 18.55
N VAL A 258 -19.72 -7.01 19.32
CA VAL A 258 -18.26 -7.30 19.42
C VAL A 258 -17.91 -8.42 20.43
N LEU A 259 -18.91 -9.16 20.92
CA LEU A 259 -18.69 -10.45 21.59
C LEU A 259 -19.04 -11.59 20.62
N VAL A 260 -17.99 -12.17 20.01
CA VAL A 260 -17.93 -13.44 19.27
C VAL A 260 -18.12 -13.37 17.74
N VAL A 261 -17.01 -13.17 17.00
CA VAL A 261 -16.88 -13.67 15.62
C VAL A 261 -16.13 -15.00 15.67
N THR A 262 -16.88 -16.10 15.61
CA THR A 262 -16.42 -17.48 15.58
C THR A 262 -15.66 -17.79 14.28
N GLY A 263 -14.67 -18.69 14.33
CA GLY A 263 -13.92 -19.15 13.13
C GLY A 263 -14.78 -19.68 11.97
N ALA A 264 -16.07 -19.90 12.18
CA ALA A 264 -17.05 -20.27 11.17
C ALA A 264 -17.24 -19.21 10.08
N ILE A 265 -17.23 -17.91 10.42
CA ILE A 265 -17.46 -16.82 9.45
C ILE A 265 -16.29 -16.74 8.47
N ILE A 266 -15.05 -16.79 8.98
CA ILE A 266 -13.83 -16.80 8.15
C ILE A 266 -13.77 -18.03 7.24
N ALA A 267 -14.22 -19.19 7.73
CA ALA A 267 -14.25 -20.42 6.94
C ALA A 267 -15.23 -20.32 5.75
N GLN A 268 -16.42 -19.76 5.96
CA GLN A 268 -17.42 -19.64 4.91
C GLN A 268 -16.99 -18.66 3.79
N ASP A 269 -16.38 -17.53 4.16
CA ASP A 269 -15.89 -16.54 3.19
C ASP A 269 -14.72 -17.08 2.37
N LEU A 270 -13.80 -17.79 3.03
CA LEU A 270 -12.69 -18.46 2.35
C LEU A 270 -13.18 -19.53 1.37
N ALA A 271 -14.14 -20.36 1.79
CA ALA A 271 -14.74 -21.36 0.90
C ALA A 271 -15.36 -20.72 -0.35
N SER A 272 -16.09 -19.62 -0.18
CA SER A 272 -16.78 -18.92 -1.27
C SER A 272 -15.79 -18.31 -2.29
N LYS A 273 -14.68 -17.72 -1.82
CA LYS A 273 -13.65 -17.18 -2.70
C LYS A 273 -12.89 -18.26 -3.47
N ILE A 274 -12.56 -19.37 -2.81
CA ILE A 274 -11.93 -20.50 -3.50
C ILE A 274 -12.89 -21.07 -4.55
N ALA A 275 -14.17 -21.23 -4.23
CA ALA A 275 -15.18 -21.71 -5.17
C ALA A 275 -15.29 -20.83 -6.43
N SER A 276 -15.15 -19.51 -6.28
CA SER A 276 -15.18 -18.57 -7.41
C SER A 276 -14.03 -18.77 -8.42
N LYS A 277 -12.94 -19.42 -8.00
CA LYS A 277 -11.77 -19.72 -8.83
C LYS A 277 -11.86 -21.08 -9.52
N LEU A 278 -12.71 -21.98 -9.03
CA LEU A 278 -12.94 -23.31 -9.59
C LEU A 278 -13.82 -23.21 -10.85
N THR A 279 -13.19 -22.83 -11.96
CA THR A 279 -13.83 -22.62 -13.27
C THR A 279 -13.22 -23.55 -14.33
N GLY A 280 -13.82 -23.61 -15.52
CA GLY A 280 -13.31 -24.41 -16.63
C GLY A 280 -13.20 -25.90 -16.28
N VAL A 281 -11.99 -26.46 -16.38
CA VAL A 281 -11.69 -27.87 -16.07
C VAL A 281 -11.85 -28.23 -14.58
N TYR A 282 -11.95 -27.24 -13.69
CA TYR A 282 -12.09 -27.44 -12.24
C TYR A 282 -13.51 -27.23 -11.70
N LYS A 283 -14.47 -26.87 -12.56
CA LYS A 283 -15.85 -26.49 -12.17
C LYS A 283 -16.60 -27.56 -11.37
N ASP A 284 -16.19 -28.82 -11.52
CA ASP A 284 -16.83 -29.98 -10.90
C ASP A 284 -16.20 -30.34 -9.54
N ILE A 285 -15.16 -29.60 -9.11
CA ILE A 285 -14.57 -29.68 -7.77
C ILE A 285 -15.31 -28.72 -6.84
N ARG A 286 -15.66 -29.19 -5.64
CA ARG A 286 -16.17 -28.38 -4.53
C ARG A 286 -15.08 -28.16 -3.49
N VAL A 287 -15.19 -27.07 -2.76
CA VAL A 287 -14.33 -26.75 -1.62
C VAL A 287 -15.16 -26.66 -0.35
N SER A 288 -14.63 -27.21 0.74
CA SER A 288 -15.16 -27.06 2.10
C SER A 288 -14.05 -26.53 2.99
N VAL A 289 -14.34 -25.54 3.82
CA VAL A 289 -13.39 -25.01 4.81
C VAL A 289 -13.96 -25.26 6.19
N THR A 290 -13.20 -25.90 7.06
CA THR A 290 -13.61 -26.20 8.44
C THR A 290 -12.62 -25.58 9.42
N PRO A 291 -13.06 -24.86 10.46
CA PRO A 291 -12.16 -24.41 11.52
C PRO A 291 -11.51 -25.61 12.18
N GLY A 292 -10.20 -25.55 12.44
CA GLY A 292 -9.53 -26.57 13.24
C GLY A 292 -9.83 -26.39 14.73
N GLN A 293 -9.43 -27.36 15.54
CA GLN A 293 -9.77 -27.40 16.98
C GLN A 293 -9.24 -26.20 17.77
N ASN A 294 -8.22 -25.52 17.25
CA ASN A 294 -7.76 -24.23 17.76
C ASN A 294 -8.26 -23.12 16.82
N SER A 295 -8.80 -22.04 17.38
CA SER A 295 -9.42 -20.89 16.69
C SER A 295 -8.57 -20.20 15.60
N ASN A 296 -7.31 -20.59 15.47
CA ASN A 296 -6.34 -20.00 14.56
C ASN A 296 -6.05 -20.90 13.34
N THR A 297 -6.54 -22.15 13.32
CA THR A 297 -6.33 -23.12 12.24
C THR A 297 -7.61 -23.27 11.40
N PHE A 298 -7.48 -23.51 10.09
CA PHE A 298 -8.59 -23.90 9.21
C PHE A 298 -8.13 -24.95 8.22
N LYS A 299 -9.03 -25.86 7.88
CA LYS A 299 -8.84 -27.02 7.01
C LYS A 299 -9.65 -26.84 5.73
N VAL A 300 -8.98 -26.63 4.60
CA VAL A 300 -9.57 -26.61 3.25
C VAL A 300 -9.59 -28.00 2.63
N THR A 301 -10.75 -28.52 2.28
CA THR A 301 -10.92 -29.83 1.64
C THR A 301 -11.57 -29.68 0.28
N TYR A 302 -10.92 -30.17 -0.76
CA TYR A 302 -11.45 -30.25 -2.11
C TYR A 302 -12.11 -31.62 -2.34
N ILE A 303 -13.35 -31.62 -2.81
CA ILE A 303 -14.21 -32.80 -2.91
C ILE A 303 -14.86 -32.82 -4.30
N GLU A 304 -15.02 -33.99 -4.91
CA GLU A 304 -15.79 -34.12 -6.15
C GLU A 304 -17.25 -33.69 -5.93
N SER A 305 -17.86 -33.04 -6.93
CA SER A 305 -19.28 -32.72 -6.87
C SER A 305 -20.14 -34.00 -6.82
N PRO A 306 -21.25 -34.00 -6.07
CA PRO A 306 -22.19 -35.11 -6.11
C PRO A 306 -22.86 -35.19 -7.50
N ASN A 307 -23.16 -36.42 -7.94
CA ASN A 307 -23.93 -36.73 -9.16
C ASN A 307 -23.21 -36.43 -10.50
N LEU A 308 -21.89 -36.56 -10.56
CA LEU A 308 -21.16 -36.51 -11.83
C LEU A 308 -21.57 -37.67 -12.75
N ALA A 309 -21.67 -37.41 -14.06
CA ALA A 309 -21.82 -38.47 -15.04
C ALA A 309 -20.56 -39.36 -15.09
N ASN A 310 -20.67 -40.59 -15.58
CA ASN A 310 -19.55 -41.55 -15.60
C ASN A 310 -18.28 -40.99 -16.30
N LEU A 311 -18.46 -40.20 -17.36
CA LEU A 311 -17.35 -39.54 -18.08
C LEU A 311 -16.72 -38.42 -17.26
N GLU A 312 -17.51 -37.63 -16.54
CA GLU A 312 -17.04 -36.56 -15.66
C GLU A 312 -16.30 -37.14 -14.45
N HIS A 313 -16.76 -38.26 -13.89
CA HIS A 313 -16.03 -38.99 -12.86
C HIS A 313 -14.67 -39.50 -13.36
N SER A 314 -14.58 -40.00 -14.58
CA SER A 314 -13.29 -40.43 -15.15
C SER A 314 -12.34 -39.26 -15.38
N PHE A 315 -12.88 -38.10 -15.77
CA PHE A 315 -12.12 -36.88 -15.98
C PHE A 315 -11.58 -36.32 -14.65
N VAL A 316 -12.42 -36.17 -13.62
CA VAL A 316 -12.02 -35.72 -12.28
C VAL A 316 -11.01 -36.68 -11.65
N ARG A 317 -11.12 -37.99 -11.88
CA ARG A 317 -10.12 -38.98 -11.46
C ARG A 317 -8.77 -38.85 -12.17
N THR A 318 -8.77 -38.39 -13.41
CA THR A 318 -7.53 -38.16 -14.16
C THR A 318 -6.86 -36.89 -13.67
N LEU A 319 -7.63 -35.81 -13.46
CA LEU A 319 -7.15 -34.56 -12.87
C LEU A 319 -6.58 -34.76 -11.46
N THR A 320 -7.24 -35.56 -10.62
CA THR A 320 -6.76 -35.82 -9.24
C THR A 320 -5.49 -36.65 -9.16
N ARG A 321 -5.04 -37.24 -10.27
CA ARG A 321 -3.74 -37.91 -10.40
C ARG A 321 -2.67 -37.02 -11.04
N ASP A 322 -3.04 -35.83 -11.49
CA ASP A 322 -2.11 -34.85 -12.05
C ASP A 322 -1.35 -34.16 -10.90
N PRO A 323 0.00 -34.25 -10.85
CA PRO A 323 0.78 -33.57 -9.84
C PRO A 323 0.60 -32.04 -9.86
N VAL A 324 0.26 -31.45 -11.02
CA VAL A 324 0.05 -30.00 -11.19
C VAL A 324 -1.25 -29.51 -10.56
N LEU A 325 -2.22 -30.42 -10.32
CA LEU A 325 -3.49 -30.05 -9.70
C LEU A 325 -3.27 -29.52 -8.27
N SER A 326 -2.38 -30.15 -7.50
CA SER A 326 -2.11 -29.77 -6.11
C SER A 326 -1.59 -28.32 -6.03
N ASP A 327 -0.65 -27.97 -6.91
CA ASP A 327 -0.06 -26.63 -6.96
C ASP A 327 -1.10 -25.59 -7.43
N THR A 328 -1.96 -25.95 -8.37
CA THR A 328 -3.03 -25.05 -8.85
C THR A 328 -4.07 -24.77 -7.77
N LEU A 329 -4.52 -25.79 -7.03
CA LEU A 329 -5.47 -25.62 -5.94
C LEU A 329 -4.84 -24.85 -4.75
N MET A 330 -3.54 -25.06 -4.51
CA MET A 330 -2.78 -24.27 -3.55
C MET A 330 -2.79 -22.79 -3.92
N ASP A 331 -2.49 -22.45 -5.17
CA ASP A 331 -2.49 -21.07 -5.66
C ASP A 331 -3.87 -20.42 -5.51
N PHE A 332 -4.96 -21.14 -5.80
CA PHE A 332 -6.32 -20.65 -5.55
C PHE A 332 -6.58 -20.34 -4.07
N THR A 333 -6.07 -21.17 -3.16
CA THR A 333 -6.18 -20.93 -1.71
C THR A 333 -5.39 -19.69 -1.29
N VAL A 334 -4.14 -19.55 -1.76
CA VAL A 334 -3.28 -18.40 -1.45
C VAL A 334 -3.90 -17.09 -1.95
N GLN A 335 -4.37 -17.06 -3.21
CA GLN A 335 -5.04 -15.89 -3.76
C GLN A 335 -6.32 -15.54 -2.98
N SER A 336 -7.08 -16.54 -2.55
CA SER A 336 -8.32 -16.32 -1.77
C SER A 336 -8.03 -15.76 -0.38
N LEU A 337 -6.96 -16.22 0.28
CA LEU A 337 -6.49 -15.67 1.56
C LEU A 337 -6.01 -14.23 1.43
N ALA A 338 -5.24 -13.94 0.37
CA ALA A 338 -4.78 -12.58 0.08
C ALA A 338 -5.97 -11.62 -0.15
N GLN A 339 -7.02 -12.06 -0.84
CA GLN A 339 -8.24 -11.28 -1.03
C GLN A 339 -9.05 -11.06 0.26
N LEU A 340 -8.85 -11.87 1.29
CA LEU A 340 -9.47 -11.68 2.61
C LEU A 340 -8.56 -10.86 3.55
N ALA A 341 -7.39 -10.42 3.10
CA ALA A 341 -6.35 -9.82 3.93
C ALA A 341 -5.98 -10.69 5.15
N VAL A 342 -6.02 -12.01 4.99
CA VAL A 342 -5.66 -12.99 6.05
C VAL A 342 -4.21 -13.43 5.86
N GLY A 343 -3.36 -13.12 6.83
CA GLY A 343 -1.98 -13.62 6.89
C GLY A 343 -1.89 -15.08 7.37
N TYR A 344 -0.86 -15.81 6.94
CA TYR A 344 -0.58 -17.19 7.33
C TYR A 344 0.94 -17.43 7.49
N TYR A 345 1.32 -18.43 8.30
CA TYR A 345 2.74 -18.79 8.57
C TYR A 345 3.16 -20.05 7.85
N SER A 346 2.21 -20.95 7.60
CA SER A 346 2.43 -22.21 6.92
C SER A 346 1.18 -22.59 6.16
N LEU A 347 1.39 -23.10 4.96
CA LEU A 347 0.35 -23.70 4.14
C LEU A 347 0.94 -25.02 3.63
N THR A 348 0.41 -26.14 4.10
CA THR A 348 0.99 -27.47 3.85
C THR A 348 -0.02 -28.34 3.11
N ALA A 349 0.33 -28.76 1.90
CA ALA A 349 -0.50 -29.66 1.12
C ALA A 349 -0.24 -31.10 1.55
N ASP A 350 -1.26 -31.76 2.09
CA ASP A 350 -1.24 -33.21 2.29
C ASP A 350 -1.83 -33.89 1.05
N ALA A 351 -1.00 -34.59 0.29
CA ALA A 351 -1.48 -35.49 -0.76
C ALA A 351 -2.28 -36.65 -0.12
N PRO A 352 -3.36 -37.14 -0.77
CA PRO A 352 -4.07 -38.30 -0.26
C PRO A 352 -3.12 -39.49 -0.16
N LYS A 353 -2.99 -40.07 1.03
CA LYS A 353 -2.32 -41.37 1.20
C LYS A 353 -3.13 -42.41 0.42
N SER A 354 -2.48 -43.05 -0.56
CA SER A 354 -3.04 -44.12 -1.40
C SER A 354 -3.52 -45.29 -0.58
#